data_AF-A0A0S8GDK0-F1
#
_entry.id   AF-A0A0S8GDK0-F1
#
_cell.length_a   1.000
_cell.length_b   1.000
_cell.length_c   1.000
_cell.angle_alpha   90.00
_cell.angle_beta   90.00
_cell.angle_gamma   90.00
#
_symmetry.space_group_name_H-M   'P 1'
#
loop_
_entity.id
_entity.type
_entity.pdbx_description
1 polymer ?
#
loop_
_entity_poly.entity_id
_entity_poly.type
_entity_poly.pdbx_seq_one_letter_code
_entity_poly.pdbx_strand_id
1 'polypeptide(L)'
;MARRATFVLERTSRDSHTLVVDSGGFLSNDPGKRLAAEYISRSLGALGCAAINVGHFDLTFGGNFLLHMRDAYRLPLLSTNIFHADRRTPFVERWIIKRFGATRIFGIPVGGVRIAILGLVSGGAIPRVEADDPELVVTDPVASIEAALHRIRGRYDIL
;
A
#
# COMPACT_ATOMS: atom_id res chain seq x y z
N MET A 1 -7.52 9.61 -13.69
CA MET A 1 -6.82 10.19 -12.51
C MET A 1 -7.05 11.68 -12.32
N ALA A 2 -7.04 12.54 -13.36
CA ALA A 2 -7.17 14.00 -13.20
C ALA A 2 -8.34 14.49 -12.31
N ARG A 3 -9.57 14.02 -12.53
CA ARG A 3 -10.72 14.40 -11.68
C ARG A 3 -10.56 13.98 -10.21
N ARG A 4 -9.96 12.82 -9.95
CA ARG A 4 -9.68 12.33 -8.59
C ARG A 4 -8.61 13.19 -7.92
N ALA A 5 -7.57 13.56 -8.66
CA ALA A 5 -6.53 14.46 -8.18
C ALA A 5 -7.11 15.82 -7.76
N THR A 6 -7.95 16.42 -8.61
CA THR A 6 -8.64 17.68 -8.29
C THR A 6 -9.50 17.54 -7.03
N PHE A 7 -10.32 16.49 -6.93
CA PHE A 7 -11.16 16.25 -5.76
C PHE A 7 -10.37 16.10 -4.45
N VAL A 8 -9.24 15.37 -4.51
CA VAL A 8 -8.32 15.22 -3.36
C VAL A 8 -7.71 16.56 -3.01
N LEU A 9 -7.12 17.28 -3.99
CA LEU A 9 -6.46 18.56 -3.77
C LEU A 9 -7.41 19.63 -3.22
N GLU A 10 -8.67 19.67 -3.64
CA GLU A 10 -9.70 20.56 -3.10
C GLU A 10 -9.99 20.30 -1.61
N ARG A 11 -9.77 19.08 -1.14
CA ARG A 11 -10.10 18.62 0.22
C ARG A 11 -8.87 18.41 1.11
N THR A 12 -7.68 18.44 0.53
CA THR A 12 -6.41 18.41 1.24
C THR A 12 -5.78 19.80 1.24
N SER A 13 -5.95 20.54 2.35
CA SER A 13 -5.17 21.76 2.62
C SER A 13 -3.99 21.44 3.54
N ARG A 14 -2.99 22.33 3.61
CA ARG A 14 -1.84 22.18 4.54
C ARG A 14 -2.28 22.04 6.02
N ASP A 15 -3.44 22.59 6.36
CA ASP A 15 -3.99 22.58 7.73
C ASP A 15 -5.01 21.46 7.96
N SER A 16 -5.30 20.65 6.93
CA SER A 16 -6.22 19.52 7.06
C SER A 16 -5.51 18.29 7.64
N HIS A 17 -6.16 17.61 8.59
CA HIS A 17 -5.75 16.28 9.04
C HIS A 17 -6.29 15.19 8.11
N THR A 18 -6.07 15.36 6.81
CA THR A 18 -6.59 14.44 5.78
C THR A 18 -5.57 13.35 5.47
N LEU A 19 -6.02 12.10 5.56
CA LEU A 19 -5.28 10.91 5.16
C LEU A 19 -5.87 10.39 3.85
N VAL A 20 -5.05 10.29 2.80
CA VAL A 20 -5.46 9.71 1.53
C VAL A 20 -4.89 8.30 1.43
N VAL A 21 -5.75 7.31 1.21
CA VAL A 21 -5.36 5.90 1.02
C VAL A 21 -5.97 5.38 -0.28
N ASP A 22 -5.32 4.41 -0.91
CA ASP A 22 -5.84 3.70 -2.08
C ASP A 22 -5.99 2.20 -1.77
N SER A 23 -7.10 1.61 -2.21
CA SER A 23 -7.46 0.21 -1.92
C SER A 23 -6.72 -0.82 -2.77
N GLY A 24 -5.90 -0.38 -3.73
CA GLY A 24 -5.27 -1.25 -4.70
C GLY A 24 -6.19 -1.59 -5.87
N GLY A 25 -5.74 -2.50 -6.73
CA GLY A 25 -6.44 -2.86 -7.97
C GLY A 25 -6.44 -1.73 -8.98
N PHE A 26 -5.37 -0.92 -8.98
CA PHE A 26 -5.21 0.23 -9.87
C PHE A 26 -4.66 -0.17 -11.24
N LEU A 27 -4.12 -1.39 -11.37
CA LEU A 27 -3.68 -1.95 -12.64
C LEU A 27 -4.76 -2.82 -13.30
N SER A 28 -4.63 -3.00 -14.62
CA SER A 28 -5.51 -3.83 -15.43
C SER A 28 -5.06 -5.29 -15.37
N ASN A 29 -6.01 -6.22 -15.48
CA ASN A 29 -5.77 -7.64 -15.76
C ASN A 29 -5.36 -7.94 -17.22
N ASP A 30 -5.02 -6.91 -17.99
CA ASP A 30 -4.69 -7.00 -19.42
C ASP A 30 -3.18 -6.78 -19.59
N PRO A 31 -2.40 -7.83 -19.93
CA PRO A 31 -0.96 -7.72 -20.13
C PRO A 31 -0.56 -6.71 -21.21
N GLY A 32 -1.45 -6.38 -22.16
CA GLY A 32 -1.21 -5.37 -23.19
C GLY A 32 -1.17 -3.93 -22.65
N LYS A 33 -1.60 -3.70 -21.40
CA LYS A 33 -1.69 -2.36 -20.79
C LYS A 33 -0.49 -1.97 -19.93
N ARG A 34 0.67 -2.58 -20.14
CA ARG A 34 1.90 -2.29 -19.37
C ARG A 34 2.29 -0.81 -19.40
N LEU A 35 2.19 -0.15 -20.56
CA LEU A 35 2.47 1.28 -20.67
C LEU A 35 1.48 2.12 -19.83
N ALA A 36 0.19 1.77 -19.86
CA ALA A 36 -0.82 2.44 -19.05
C ALA A 36 -0.58 2.23 -17.55
N ALA A 37 -0.11 1.04 -17.15
CA ALA A 37 0.26 0.72 -15.77
C ALA A 37 1.37 1.64 -15.24
N GLU A 38 2.37 1.93 -16.07
CA GLU A 38 3.44 2.88 -15.72
C GLU A 38 2.88 4.30 -15.49
N TYR A 39 2.04 4.81 -16.40
CA TYR A 39 1.41 6.13 -16.24
C TYR A 39 0.51 6.23 -15.02
N ILE A 40 -0.24 5.17 -14.70
CA ILE A 40 -1.08 5.11 -13.50
C ILE A 40 -0.19 5.14 -12.25
N SER A 41 0.86 4.32 -12.22
CA SER A 41 1.81 4.26 -11.10
C SER A 41 2.47 5.63 -10.87
N ARG A 42 2.96 6.28 -11.93
CA ARG A 42 3.51 7.63 -11.85
C ARG A 42 2.51 8.64 -11.28
N SER A 43 1.25 8.55 -11.71
CA SER A 43 0.19 9.44 -11.24
C SER A 43 -0.14 9.22 -9.76
N LEU A 44 -0.16 7.97 -9.29
CA LEU A 44 -0.36 7.63 -7.88
C LEU A 44 0.78 8.16 -6.99
N GLY A 45 2.03 8.04 -7.45
CA GLY A 45 3.18 8.62 -6.76
C GLY A 45 3.06 10.15 -6.60
N ALA A 46 2.49 10.83 -7.59
CA ALA A 46 2.27 12.28 -7.55
C ALA A 46 1.08 12.70 -6.66
N LEU A 47 0.13 11.81 -6.37
CA LEU A 47 -1.05 12.11 -5.54
C LEU A 47 -0.73 12.22 -4.05
N GLY A 48 0.41 11.70 -3.60
CA GLY A 48 0.83 11.80 -2.20
C GLY A 48 -0.03 10.95 -1.24
N CYS A 49 -0.56 9.82 -1.70
CA CYS A 49 -1.22 8.84 -0.84
C CYS A 49 -0.31 8.48 0.34
N ALA A 50 -0.89 8.25 1.52
CA ALA A 50 -0.15 7.79 2.68
C ALA A 50 0.12 6.28 2.64
N ALA A 51 -0.76 5.53 1.99
CA ALA A 51 -0.67 4.09 1.78
C ALA A 51 -1.46 3.70 0.52
N ILE A 52 -0.98 2.67 -0.17
CA ILE A 52 -1.64 2.03 -1.31
C ILE A 52 -1.62 0.53 -1.05
N ASN A 53 -2.79 -0.10 -0.92
CA ASN A 53 -2.84 -1.55 -0.79
C ASN A 53 -2.44 -2.23 -2.12
N VAL A 54 -1.79 -3.39 -2.05
CA VAL A 54 -1.55 -4.24 -3.22
C VAL A 54 -2.80 -5.11 -3.46
N GLY A 55 -3.49 -4.85 -4.56
CA GLY A 55 -4.64 -5.63 -5.01
C GLY A 55 -4.25 -6.74 -5.99
N HIS A 56 -5.20 -7.64 -6.28
CA HIS A 56 -4.97 -8.82 -7.12
C HIS A 56 -4.42 -8.46 -8.51
N PHE A 57 -5.00 -7.45 -9.17
CA PHE A 57 -4.57 -7.04 -10.52
C PHE A 57 -3.28 -6.22 -10.54
N ASP A 58 -2.79 -5.74 -9.41
CA ASP A 58 -1.52 -5.00 -9.35
C ASP A 58 -0.31 -5.91 -9.60
N LEU A 59 -0.51 -7.22 -9.51
CA LEU A 59 0.49 -8.25 -9.78
C LEU A 59 0.39 -8.84 -11.21
N THR A 60 -0.48 -8.30 -12.07
CA THR A 60 -0.69 -8.80 -13.46
C THR A 60 0.61 -8.84 -14.27
N PHE A 61 1.53 -7.91 -14.02
CA PHE A 61 2.80 -7.79 -14.74
C PHE A 61 3.99 -8.40 -13.98
N GLY A 62 3.74 -9.18 -12.93
CA GLY A 62 4.77 -9.79 -12.11
C GLY A 62 5.14 -8.96 -10.87
N GLY A 63 5.71 -9.65 -9.88
CA GLY A 63 6.15 -9.03 -8.63
C GLY A 63 7.29 -8.03 -8.84
N ASN A 64 8.25 -8.36 -9.71
CA ASN A 64 9.38 -7.48 -10.00
C ASN A 64 8.95 -6.17 -10.67
N PHE A 65 7.96 -6.23 -11.58
CA PHE A 65 7.41 -5.02 -12.18
C PHE A 65 6.79 -4.09 -11.13
N LEU A 66 5.97 -4.64 -10.23
CA LEU A 66 5.32 -3.83 -9.19
C LEU A 66 6.35 -3.22 -8.23
N LEU A 67 7.38 -3.96 -7.83
CA LEU A 67 8.49 -3.45 -7.01
C LEU A 67 9.27 -2.35 -7.75
N HIS A 68 9.51 -2.51 -9.05
CA HIS A 68 10.16 -1.49 -9.86
C HIS A 68 9.32 -0.20 -9.92
N MET A 69 8.00 -0.31 -10.12
CA MET A 69 7.07 0.83 -10.09
C MET A 69 7.03 1.50 -8.72
N ARG A 70 7.05 0.70 -7.64
CA ARG A 70 7.14 1.19 -6.26
C ARG A 70 8.35 2.08 -6.07
N ASP A 71 9.52 1.60 -6.49
CA ASP A 71 10.78 2.31 -6.26
C ASP A 71 10.91 3.54 -7.17
N ALA A 72 10.53 3.39 -8.45
CA ALA A 72 10.58 4.48 -9.44
C ALA A 72 9.68 5.66 -9.07
N TYR A 73 8.50 5.39 -8.50
CA TYR A 73 7.50 6.42 -8.19
C TYR A 73 7.20 6.60 -6.70
N ARG A 74 8.02 5.98 -5.83
CA ARG A 74 7.92 6.04 -4.37
C ARG A 74 6.51 5.70 -3.85
N LEU A 75 5.91 4.66 -4.42
CA LEU A 75 4.57 4.22 -4.02
C LEU A 75 4.64 3.63 -2.60
N PRO A 76 3.83 4.10 -1.65
CA PRO A 76 3.77 3.54 -0.31
C PRO A 76 2.92 2.26 -0.31
N LEU A 77 3.39 1.24 -1.04
CA LEU A 77 2.69 -0.03 -1.15
C LEU A 77 2.67 -0.75 0.20
N LEU A 78 1.54 -1.38 0.51
CA LEU A 78 1.42 -2.27 1.65
C LEU A 78 0.52 -3.47 1.36
N SER A 79 0.73 -4.56 2.09
CA SER A 79 -0.18 -5.71 2.13
C SER A 79 0.16 -6.59 3.32
N THR A 80 -0.86 -6.93 4.10
CA THR A 80 -0.71 -7.70 5.35
C THR A 80 -0.57 -9.19 5.07
N ASN A 81 -1.11 -9.65 3.93
CA ASN A 81 -1.31 -11.07 3.63
C ASN A 81 -0.67 -11.54 2.32
N ILE A 82 0.27 -10.78 1.74
CA ILE A 82 1.10 -11.24 0.62
C ILE A 82 2.52 -11.51 1.14
N PHE A 83 2.97 -12.74 0.97
CA PHE A 83 4.28 -13.20 1.39
C PHE A 83 5.01 -13.83 0.21
N HIS A 84 6.33 -13.94 0.34
CA HIS A 84 7.10 -14.87 -0.49
C HIS A 84 6.71 -16.33 -0.17
N ALA A 85 7.13 -17.27 -1.02
CA ALA A 85 6.83 -18.70 -0.89
C ALA A 85 7.13 -19.30 0.51
N ASP A 86 8.07 -18.71 1.25
CA ASP A 86 8.42 -19.10 2.63
C ASP A 86 7.32 -18.80 3.67
N ARG A 87 6.26 -18.06 3.29
CA ARG A 87 5.13 -17.61 4.14
C ARG A 87 5.56 -16.81 5.37
N ARG A 88 6.76 -16.24 5.35
CA ARG A 88 7.37 -15.52 6.49
C ARG A 88 7.88 -14.16 6.06
N THR A 89 8.50 -14.08 4.90
CA THR A 89 9.03 -12.84 4.33
C THR A 89 7.89 -12.09 3.65
N PRO A 90 7.51 -10.89 4.12
CA PRO A 90 6.47 -10.09 3.49
C PRO A 90 6.94 -9.59 2.12
N PHE A 91 6.04 -9.50 1.14
CA PHE A 91 6.38 -8.98 -0.18
C PHE A 91 6.62 -7.46 -0.18
N VAL A 92 5.80 -6.73 0.58
CA VAL A 92 5.88 -5.29 0.83
C VAL A 92 5.62 -5.04 2.32
N GLU A 93 5.69 -3.78 2.75
CA GLU A 93 5.34 -3.38 4.10
C GLU A 93 3.98 -3.95 4.52
N ARG A 94 3.92 -4.60 5.69
CA ARG A 94 2.68 -5.26 6.14
C ARG A 94 1.62 -4.28 6.63
N TRP A 95 2.06 -3.17 7.21
CA TRP A 95 1.22 -2.12 7.75
C TRP A 95 2.07 -0.85 7.92
N ILE A 96 1.40 0.28 8.06
CA ILE A 96 2.03 1.51 8.53
C ILE A 96 1.28 2.07 9.74
N ILE A 97 1.98 2.82 10.59
CA ILE A 97 1.37 3.59 11.67
C ILE A 97 1.77 5.04 11.49
N LYS A 98 0.81 5.90 11.17
CA LYS A 98 1.02 7.35 10.98
C LYS A 98 0.52 8.10 12.21
N ARG A 99 1.28 9.09 12.68
CA ARG A 99 0.89 9.97 13.78
C ARG A 99 0.45 11.33 13.22
N PHE A 100 -0.77 11.76 13.54
CA PHE A 100 -1.36 13.02 13.12
C PHE A 100 -1.58 13.98 14.29
N GLY A 101 -1.47 15.28 14.03
CA GLY A 101 -1.72 16.32 15.05
C GLY A 101 -0.70 16.34 16.19
N ALA A 102 0.49 15.75 15.99
CA ALA A 102 1.56 15.82 16.97
C ALA A 102 2.33 17.14 16.86
N THR A 103 2.61 17.78 17.99
CA THR A 103 3.49 18.95 18.07
C THR A 103 4.92 18.48 18.30
N ARG A 104 5.91 19.09 17.64
CA ARG A 104 7.33 18.82 17.93
C ARG A 104 7.82 19.76 19.03
N ILE A 105 8.24 19.18 20.15
CA ILE A 105 8.90 19.89 21.25
C ILE A 105 10.34 19.38 21.31
N PHE A 106 11.33 20.25 21.09
CA PHE A 106 12.75 19.87 20.98
C PHE A 106 13.02 18.71 19.99
N GLY A 107 12.27 18.68 18.88
CA GLY A 107 12.38 17.62 17.86
C GLY A 107 11.62 16.32 18.19
N ILE A 108 11.08 16.19 19.40
CA ILE A 108 10.33 15.02 19.85
C ILE A 108 8.84 15.24 19.54
N PRO A 109 8.17 14.32 18.82
CA PRO A 109 6.72 14.41 18.62
C PRO A 109 5.98 14.12 19.93
N VAL A 110 5.22 15.10 20.42
CA VAL A 110 4.38 15.03 21.62
C VAL A 110 2.91 15.11 21.20
N GLY A 111 2.08 14.24 21.78
CA GLY A 111 0.65 14.16 21.47
C GLY A 111 0.33 13.55 20.10
N GLY A 112 -0.87 13.85 19.59
CA GLY A 112 -1.37 13.36 18.31
C GLY A 112 -1.98 11.95 18.34
N VAL A 113 -2.71 11.61 17.29
CA VAL A 113 -3.43 10.35 17.10
C VAL A 113 -2.63 9.42 16.20
N ARG A 114 -2.48 8.16 16.60
CA ARG A 114 -1.79 7.12 15.83
C ARG A 114 -2.81 6.29 15.04
N ILE A 115 -2.70 6.31 13.73
CA ILE A 115 -3.57 5.58 12.82
C ILE A 115 -2.77 4.43 12.21
N ALA A 116 -3.16 3.20 12.51
CA ALA A 116 -2.68 2.02 11.81
C ALA A 116 -3.39 1.90 10.46
N ILE A 117 -2.69 1.44 9.43
CA ILE A 117 -3.28 1.18 8.12
C ILE A 117 -2.76 -0.18 7.66
N LEU A 118 -3.69 -1.06 7.33
CA LEU A 118 -3.43 -2.41 6.86
C LEU A 118 -4.16 -2.62 5.53
N GLY A 119 -3.56 -3.43 4.69
CA GLY A 119 -4.10 -3.80 3.40
C GLY A 119 -4.30 -5.30 3.32
N LEU A 120 -5.37 -5.74 2.67
CA LEU A 120 -5.67 -7.14 2.46
C LEU A 120 -6.03 -7.34 0.99
N VAL A 121 -5.64 -8.48 0.47
CA VAL A 121 -6.12 -8.96 -0.83
C VAL A 121 -6.88 -10.26 -0.63
N SER A 122 -7.99 -10.43 -1.34
CA SER A 122 -8.68 -11.71 -1.41
C SER A 122 -7.77 -12.75 -2.08
N GLY A 123 -7.88 -14.02 -1.66
CA GLY A 123 -7.06 -15.12 -2.19
C GLY A 123 -7.07 -15.22 -3.72
N GLY A 124 -6.09 -15.94 -4.25
CA GLY A 124 -5.92 -16.16 -5.68
C GLY A 124 -4.49 -16.55 -6.01
N ALA A 125 -4.28 -17.16 -7.17
CA ALA A 125 -2.93 -17.40 -7.68
C ALA A 125 -2.31 -16.05 -8.10
N ILE A 126 -1.04 -15.85 -7.75
CA ILE A 126 -0.26 -14.72 -8.23
C ILE A 126 0.60 -15.22 -9.40
N PRO A 127 0.50 -14.61 -10.59
CA PRO A 127 1.29 -15.05 -11.73
C PRO A 127 2.78 -14.72 -11.53
N ARG A 128 3.63 -15.62 -12.01
CA ARG A 128 5.03 -15.32 -12.32
C ARG A 128 5.10 -15.04 -13.81
N VAL A 129 5.44 -13.81 -14.17
CA VAL A 129 5.45 -13.36 -15.57
C VAL A 129 6.84 -13.58 -16.15
N GLU A 130 7.87 -13.24 -15.38
CA GLU A 130 9.27 -13.45 -15.73
C GLU A 130 9.87 -14.62 -14.92
N ALA A 131 10.95 -15.22 -15.43
CA ALA A 131 11.60 -16.37 -14.77
C ALA A 131 12.18 -16.01 -13.39
N ASP A 132 12.58 -14.76 -13.20
CA ASP A 132 13.13 -14.22 -11.96
C ASP A 132 12.08 -13.55 -11.05
N ASP A 133 10.79 -13.57 -11.44
CA ASP A 133 9.73 -13.06 -10.58
C ASP A 133 9.69 -13.86 -9.27
N PRO A 134 9.52 -13.18 -8.13
CA PRO A 134 9.39 -13.84 -6.85
C PRO A 134 8.14 -14.72 -6.83
N GLU A 135 8.26 -15.90 -6.25
CA GLU A 135 7.09 -16.71 -5.96
C GLU A 135 6.37 -16.13 -4.74
N LEU A 136 5.12 -15.71 -4.95
CA LEU A 136 4.29 -15.03 -3.97
C LEU A 136 3.06 -15.84 -3.62
N VAL A 137 2.63 -15.73 -2.36
CA VAL A 137 1.46 -16.42 -1.83
C VAL A 137 0.57 -15.45 -1.08
N VAL A 138 -0.74 -15.59 -1.29
CA VAL A 138 -1.76 -14.90 -0.51
C VAL A 138 -2.16 -15.78 0.66
N THR A 139 -1.95 -15.32 1.88
CA THR A 139 -2.39 -15.99 3.11
C THR A 139 -3.82 -15.62 3.46
N ASP A 140 -4.45 -16.43 4.33
CA ASP A 140 -5.81 -16.18 4.80
C ASP A 140 -5.94 -14.75 5.36
N PRO A 141 -6.85 -13.91 4.84
CA PRO A 141 -6.91 -12.50 5.19
C PRO A 141 -7.30 -12.28 6.65
N VAL A 142 -8.16 -13.13 7.22
CA VAL A 142 -8.63 -13.03 8.61
C VAL A 142 -7.50 -13.35 9.58
N ALA A 143 -6.84 -14.51 9.42
CA ALA A 143 -5.70 -14.89 10.23
C ALA A 143 -4.55 -13.88 10.11
N SER A 144 -4.35 -13.31 8.90
CA SER A 144 -3.29 -12.32 8.67
C SER A 144 -3.55 -11.00 9.39
N ILE A 145 -4.80 -10.52 9.40
CA ILE A 145 -5.15 -9.31 10.14
C ILE A 145 -5.10 -9.55 11.65
N GLU A 146 -5.59 -10.69 12.16
CA GLU A 146 -5.50 -11.04 13.58
C GLU A 146 -4.04 -11.08 14.07
N ALA A 147 -3.17 -11.75 13.31
CA ALA A 147 -1.74 -11.81 13.62
C ALA A 147 -1.07 -10.43 13.58
N ALA A 148 -1.45 -9.58 12.62
CA ALA A 148 -0.94 -8.22 12.54
C ALA A 148 -1.40 -7.37 13.73
N LEU A 149 -2.70 -7.38 14.05
CA LEU A 149 -3.28 -6.68 15.19
C LEU A 149 -2.66 -7.09 16.52
N HIS A 150 -2.41 -8.39 16.70
CA HIS A 150 -1.69 -8.88 17.88
C HIS A 150 -0.30 -8.24 18.00
N ARG A 151 0.43 -8.15 16.88
CA ARG A 151 1.80 -7.61 16.84
C ARG A 151 1.88 -6.08 17.00
N ILE A 152 0.84 -5.35 16.61
CA ILE A 152 0.80 -3.88 16.72
C ILE A 152 -0.04 -3.37 17.88
N ARG A 153 -0.54 -4.27 18.74
CA ARG A 153 -1.38 -3.93 19.89
C ARG A 153 -0.73 -2.82 20.75
N GLY A 154 -1.52 -1.80 21.07
CA GLY A 154 -1.08 -0.63 21.85
C GLY A 154 -0.21 0.38 21.10
N ARG A 155 0.13 0.13 19.83
CA ARG A 155 0.92 1.05 18.99
C ARG A 155 0.07 2.02 18.15
N TYR A 156 -1.24 1.83 18.12
CA TYR A 156 -2.19 2.65 17.39
C TYR A 156 -3.39 3.02 18.28
N ASP A 157 -4.09 4.07 17.91
CA ASP A 157 -5.33 4.55 18.54
C ASP A 157 -6.54 4.29 17.62
N ILE A 158 -6.32 4.35 16.30
CA ILE A 158 -7.30 4.08 15.24
C ILE A 158 -6.74 3.02 14.30
N LEU A 159 -7.60 2.12 13.81
CA LEU A 159 -7.32 1.07 12.83
C LEU A 159 -7.94 1.41 11.48
#